data_AF-A0A653NGY6-F1
#
_entry.id   AF-A0A653NGY6-F1
#
_cell.length_a   1.000
_cell.length_b   1.000
_cell.length_c   1.000
_cell.angle_alpha   90.00
_cell.angle_beta   90.00
_cell.angle_gamma   90.00
#
_symmetry.space_group_name_H-M   'P 1'
#
loop_
_entity.id
_entity.type
_entity.pdbx_description
1 polymer ?
#
loop_
_entity_poly.entity_id
_entity_poly.type
_entity_poly.pdbx_seq_one_letter_code
_entity_poly.pdbx_strand_id
1 'polypeptide(L)'
;MASGKLEFVDDPKLGKVGDKVKVGTEEAFIVGRNSSQGAKTAKEALEKGGVSRFVDDLVEISDDVDALKAKFDELDLAPNANNIINKGSKDPAWFSNPNISQAAKDAAKNRSQLRKNLKTLAGDEAHHALPISAIGESKIYQDAIDVGFEVNTKANGINLKKFSKSLGLTDGVHASHPLYNRVIDGMLERFRVEFTHLPTYTKSMAKNFTEELSTRMLKELDILSKQKGIKVDDLFRQGEGMGNLVPDTVYNEILKSFYKKY
;
A
#
# COMPACT_ATOMS: atom_id res chain seq x y z
N MET A 1 14.12 -11.77 -31.55
CA MET A 1 14.27 -10.31 -31.66
C MET A 1 12.92 -9.66 -31.47
N ALA A 2 12.66 -9.10 -30.28
CA ALA A 2 11.55 -8.20 -30.03
C ALA A 2 12.17 -6.89 -29.55
N SER A 3 12.27 -5.91 -30.43
CA SER A 3 12.82 -4.59 -30.13
C SER A 3 11.75 -3.77 -29.41
N GLY A 4 11.76 -3.77 -28.08
CA GLY A 4 10.96 -2.83 -27.29
C GLY A 4 11.67 -1.48 -27.26
N LYS A 5 11.30 -0.56 -28.14
CA LYS A 5 11.67 0.85 -28.02
C LYS A 5 10.97 1.39 -26.77
N LEU A 6 11.70 2.01 -25.85
CA LEU A 6 11.09 2.92 -24.88
C LEU A 6 10.52 4.10 -25.69
N GLU A 7 9.21 4.15 -25.83
CA GLU A 7 8.56 5.32 -26.39
C GLU A 7 8.51 6.40 -25.31
N PHE A 8 9.10 7.56 -25.62
CA PHE A 8 8.76 8.78 -24.92
C PHE A 8 7.26 8.99 -25.08
N VAL A 9 6.51 8.86 -23.99
CA VAL A 9 5.10 9.25 -23.97
C VAL A 9 5.06 10.76 -23.90
N ASP A 10 5.25 11.40 -25.06
CA ASP A 10 4.94 12.82 -25.27
C ASP A 10 3.61 12.92 -26.01
N ASP A 11 2.58 12.26 -25.48
CA ASP A 11 1.22 12.43 -25.94
C ASP A 11 0.46 13.29 -24.91
N PRO A 12 0.14 14.55 -25.22
CA PRO A 12 -0.63 15.42 -24.33
C PRO A 12 -2.05 14.92 -24.03
N LYS A 13 -2.49 13.82 -24.65
CA LYS A 13 -3.74 13.11 -24.34
C LYS A 13 -3.56 11.92 -23.39
N LEU A 14 -2.33 11.41 -23.22
CA LEU A 14 -2.03 10.24 -22.38
C LEU A 14 -1.48 10.66 -21.02
N GLY A 15 -2.38 11.20 -20.20
CA GLY A 15 -2.31 11.04 -18.76
C GLY A 15 -1.71 12.20 -17.95
N LYS A 16 -2.32 12.44 -16.79
CA LYS A 16 -1.87 13.34 -15.73
C LYS A 16 -0.89 12.61 -14.81
N VAL A 17 -0.19 13.38 -13.97
CA VAL A 17 0.52 12.82 -12.81
C VAL A 17 -0.43 11.92 -12.01
N GLY A 18 -0.02 10.67 -11.81
CA GLY A 18 -0.80 9.60 -11.17
C GLY A 18 -1.37 8.56 -12.15
N ASP A 19 -1.28 8.78 -13.47
CA ASP A 19 -1.91 7.88 -14.43
C ASP A 19 -1.05 6.65 -14.78
N LYS A 20 -1.73 5.51 -15.00
CA LYS A 20 -1.13 4.28 -15.51
C LYS A 20 -0.86 4.41 -17.01
N VAL A 21 0.36 4.13 -17.42
CA VAL A 21 0.77 4.06 -18.83
C VAL A 21 1.32 2.69 -19.18
N LYS A 22 1.16 2.29 -20.45
CA LYS A 22 1.76 1.07 -20.98
C LYS A 22 3.12 1.41 -21.57
N VAL A 23 4.15 0.70 -21.11
CA VAL A 23 5.51 0.79 -21.67
C VAL A 23 5.84 -0.58 -22.25
N GLY A 24 5.68 -0.72 -23.57
CA GLY A 24 5.70 -2.01 -24.24
C GLY A 24 4.55 -2.92 -23.78
N THR A 25 4.87 -4.09 -23.23
CA THR A 25 3.88 -5.05 -22.69
C THR A 25 3.62 -4.88 -21.19
N GLU A 26 4.34 -3.99 -20.50
CA GLU A 26 4.29 -3.83 -19.05
C GLU A 26 3.49 -2.57 -18.65
N GLU A 27 2.89 -2.57 -17.46
CA GLU A 27 2.22 -1.41 -16.87
C GLU A 27 3.19 -0.60 -15.99
N ALA A 28 3.19 0.72 -16.14
CA ALA A 28 3.95 1.67 -15.33
C ALA A 28 3.04 2.81 -14.81
N PHE A 29 3.44 3.48 -13.73
CA PHE A 29 2.78 4.69 -13.23
C PHE A 29 3.62 5.93 -13.53
N ILE A 30 2.97 7.01 -13.94
CA ILE A 30 3.56 8.35 -13.99
C ILE A 30 3.35 9.01 -12.63
N VAL A 31 4.40 9.36 -11.90
CA VAL A 31 4.28 10.16 -10.66
C VAL A 31 5.18 11.39 -10.79
N GLY A 32 4.66 12.56 -10.43
CA GLY A 32 5.36 13.83 -10.57
C GLY A 32 5.29 14.63 -9.27
N ARG A 33 6.45 15.08 -8.78
CA ARG A 33 6.52 16.20 -7.84
C ARG A 33 7.39 17.28 -8.48
N ASN A 34 6.71 18.27 -9.07
CA ASN A 34 7.27 19.45 -9.72
C ASN A 34 8.33 19.13 -10.78
N SER A 35 7.91 19.18 -12.04
CA SER A 35 8.80 19.25 -13.18
C SER A 35 9.91 20.29 -12.98
N SER A 36 11.10 19.98 -13.50
CA SER A 36 12.23 20.89 -13.61
C SER A 36 11.76 22.32 -13.93
N GLN A 37 12.11 23.29 -13.08
CA GLN A 37 11.81 24.73 -13.21
C GLN A 37 10.46 25.25 -12.68
N GLY A 38 9.84 24.59 -11.70
CA GLY A 38 8.74 25.19 -10.93
C GLY A 38 7.42 25.34 -11.72
N ALA A 39 7.26 24.58 -12.80
CA ALA A 39 6.00 24.48 -13.53
C ALA A 39 4.95 23.71 -12.70
N LYS A 40 3.70 24.17 -12.79
CA LYS A 40 2.55 23.63 -12.04
C LYS A 40 1.82 22.51 -12.79
N THR A 41 2.14 22.31 -14.08
CA THR A 41 1.54 21.28 -14.95
C THR A 41 2.57 20.68 -15.92
N ALA A 42 2.30 19.48 -16.44
CA ALA A 42 3.16 18.80 -17.40
C ALA A 42 3.29 19.54 -18.75
N LYS A 43 2.20 20.18 -19.20
CA LYS A 43 2.19 21.01 -20.41
C LYS A 43 3.11 22.23 -20.26
N GLU A 44 3.03 22.92 -19.13
CA GLU A 44 3.89 24.07 -18.82
C GLU A 44 5.38 23.66 -18.72
N ALA A 45 5.67 22.43 -18.29
CA ALA A 45 7.03 21.89 -18.26
C ALA A 45 7.61 21.69 -19.66
N LEU A 46 6.83 21.13 -20.59
CA LEU A 46 7.23 20.89 -21.98
C LEU A 46 7.48 22.22 -22.73
N GLU A 47 6.57 23.18 -22.54
CA GLU A 47 6.67 24.52 -23.14
C GLU A 47 7.88 25.33 -22.63
N LYS A 48 8.34 25.04 -21.41
CA LYS A 48 9.55 25.65 -20.81
C LYS A 48 10.85 24.93 -21.18
N GLY A 49 10.81 23.98 -22.11
CA GLY A 49 11.98 23.17 -22.48
C GLY A 49 12.43 22.22 -21.37
N GLY A 50 11.55 21.93 -20.40
CA GLY A 50 11.79 20.98 -19.34
C GLY A 50 11.75 19.55 -19.87
N VAL A 51 12.73 18.74 -19.46
CA VAL A 51 12.74 17.30 -19.71
C VAL A 51 12.01 16.62 -18.56
N SER A 52 10.93 15.89 -18.85
CA SER A 52 10.24 15.07 -17.85
C SER A 52 11.18 13.97 -17.39
N ARG A 53 11.77 14.15 -16.21
CA ARG A 53 12.40 13.09 -15.42
C ARG A 53 11.41 12.75 -14.32
N PHE A 54 11.16 11.47 -14.05
CA PHE A 54 10.88 10.86 -12.74
C PHE A 54 10.07 9.55 -12.89
N VAL A 55 10.56 8.50 -12.23
CA VAL A 55 9.76 7.43 -11.63
C VAL A 55 10.06 7.57 -10.14
N ASP A 56 9.06 7.99 -9.36
CA ASP A 56 9.15 7.97 -7.90
C ASP A 56 7.86 7.36 -7.36
N ASP A 57 8.00 6.57 -6.30
CA ASP A 57 7.02 5.64 -5.76
C ASP A 57 6.58 4.51 -6.71
N LEU A 58 7.40 3.47 -6.71
CA LEU A 58 7.04 2.09 -7.08
C LEU A 58 6.07 1.51 -6.02
N VAL A 59 5.01 2.25 -5.71
CA VAL A 59 3.95 1.78 -4.84
C VAL A 59 3.00 0.99 -5.73
N GLU A 60 3.19 -0.33 -5.65
CA GLU A 60 2.23 -1.35 -6.07
C GLU A 60 2.09 -1.61 -7.57
N ILE A 61 3.17 -1.93 -8.28
CA ILE A 61 3.05 -2.75 -9.49
C ILE A 61 4.19 -3.77 -9.58
N SER A 62 3.79 -5.03 -9.80
CA SER A 62 4.57 -6.23 -10.09
C SER A 62 4.96 -7.10 -8.89
N ASP A 63 4.56 -8.36 -8.96
CA ASP A 63 5.03 -9.46 -8.09
C ASP A 63 6.50 -9.82 -8.38
N ASP A 64 7.09 -9.30 -9.46
CA ASP A 64 8.47 -9.55 -9.88
C ASP A 64 9.26 -8.24 -10.05
N VAL A 65 9.64 -7.68 -8.90
CA VAL A 65 10.48 -6.48 -8.78
C VAL A 65 11.89 -6.71 -9.34
N ASP A 66 12.36 -7.96 -9.36
CA ASP A 66 13.72 -8.28 -9.78
C ASP A 66 13.83 -8.34 -11.33
N ALA A 67 12.77 -8.79 -12.02
CA ALA A 67 12.65 -8.66 -13.47
C ALA A 67 12.60 -7.19 -13.94
N LEU A 68 11.91 -6.32 -13.20
CA LEU A 68 11.88 -4.88 -13.48
C LEU A 68 13.27 -4.24 -13.35
N LYS A 69 14.03 -4.61 -12.31
CA LYS A 69 15.42 -4.14 -12.12
C LYS A 69 16.35 -4.55 -13.25
N ALA A 70 16.27 -5.81 -13.69
CA ALA A 70 17.08 -6.30 -14.81
C ALA A 70 16.82 -5.50 -16.09
N LYS A 71 15.55 -5.19 -16.39
CA LYS A 71 15.17 -4.30 -17.50
C LYS A 71 15.74 -2.89 -17.35
N PHE A 72 15.76 -2.33 -16.13
CA PHE A 72 16.36 -1.00 -15.89
C PHE A 72 17.87 -1.00 -16.06
N ASP A 73 18.57 -2.06 -15.63
CA ASP A 73 20.03 -2.18 -15.78
C ASP A 73 20.42 -2.30 -17.27
N GLU A 74 19.61 -2.99 -18.09
CA GLU A 74 19.80 -3.04 -19.56
C GLU A 74 19.66 -1.65 -20.22
N LEU A 75 18.77 -0.80 -19.70
CA LEU A 75 18.51 0.55 -20.21
C LEU A 75 19.59 1.57 -19.80
N ASP A 76 20.30 1.32 -18.70
CA ASP A 76 21.43 2.12 -18.20
C ASP A 76 22.67 1.99 -19.11
N LEU A 77 22.78 0.88 -19.84
CA LEU A 77 23.92 0.54 -20.71
C LEU A 77 23.76 1.02 -22.16
N ALA A 78 22.64 1.66 -22.51
CA ALA A 78 22.38 2.11 -23.88
C ALA A 78 23.22 3.36 -24.23
N PRO A 79 24.08 3.32 -25.26
CA PRO A 79 24.87 4.48 -25.64
C PRO A 79 23.98 5.59 -26.22
N ASN A 80 24.22 6.83 -25.79
CA ASN A 80 23.54 8.08 -26.17
C ASN A 80 22.34 8.52 -25.32
N ALA A 81 22.09 7.89 -24.18
CA ALA A 81 21.05 8.33 -23.26
C ALA A 81 21.68 8.95 -21.99
N ASN A 82 21.52 10.26 -21.79
CA ASN A 82 21.81 10.92 -20.50
C ASN A 82 20.69 10.60 -19.50
N ASN A 83 20.47 9.30 -19.26
CA ASN A 83 19.48 8.78 -18.35
C ASN A 83 19.98 9.00 -16.92
N ILE A 84 19.31 9.83 -16.13
CA ILE A 84 19.43 9.78 -14.68
C ILE A 84 18.39 8.78 -14.20
N ILE A 85 18.81 7.53 -14.04
CA ILE A 85 17.97 6.45 -13.50
C ILE A 85 18.10 6.51 -11.98
N ASN A 86 17.14 7.17 -11.32
CA ASN A 86 17.00 7.02 -9.87
C ASN A 86 16.47 5.61 -9.60
N LYS A 87 17.39 4.68 -9.31
CA LYS A 87 17.02 3.36 -8.78
C LYS A 87 16.41 3.59 -7.41
N GLY A 88 15.09 3.72 -7.34
CA GLY A 88 14.38 3.75 -6.05
C GLY A 88 14.80 2.55 -5.21
N SER A 89 14.96 2.72 -3.90
CA SER A 89 15.16 1.56 -3.04
C SER A 89 13.87 0.72 -3.02
N LYS A 90 14.01 -0.61 -3.15
CA LYS A 90 12.90 -1.58 -2.97
C LYS A 90 12.22 -1.43 -1.61
N ASP A 91 12.98 -0.87 -0.67
CA ASP A 91 12.64 -0.77 0.72
C ASP A 91 12.09 0.64 1.00
N PRO A 92 10.91 0.77 1.63
CA PRO A 92 10.38 2.03 2.13
C PRO A 92 11.44 2.84 2.88
N ALA A 93 11.37 4.18 2.83
CA ALA A 93 12.36 5.06 3.47
C ALA A 93 12.65 4.70 4.95
N TRP A 94 11.62 4.21 5.65
CA TRP A 94 11.70 3.79 7.05
C TRP A 94 12.50 2.50 7.31
N PHE A 95 12.87 1.71 6.29
CA PHE A 95 13.73 0.53 6.46
C PHE A 95 15.14 0.90 6.96
N SER A 96 15.60 2.10 6.61
CA SER A 96 16.87 2.65 7.13
C SER A 96 16.76 3.16 8.57
N ASN A 97 15.54 3.32 9.11
CA ASN A 97 15.34 3.84 10.45
C ASN A 97 15.87 2.85 11.51
N PRO A 98 16.86 3.24 12.34
CA PRO A 98 17.42 2.36 13.36
C PRO A 98 16.44 2.08 14.51
N ASN A 99 15.39 2.89 14.67
CA ASN A 99 14.38 2.72 15.72
C ASN A 99 13.29 1.70 15.37
N ILE A 100 13.25 1.22 14.12
CA ILE A 100 12.32 0.17 13.69
C ILE A 100 13.03 -1.17 13.80
N SER A 101 12.38 -2.12 14.47
CA SER A 101 12.95 -3.44 14.72
C SER A 101 13.18 -4.24 13.44
N GLN A 102 14.11 -5.19 13.50
CA GLN A 102 14.34 -6.11 12.39
C GLN A 102 13.10 -6.95 12.09
N ALA A 103 12.33 -7.36 13.11
CA ALA A 103 11.09 -8.11 12.94
C ALA A 103 10.05 -7.33 12.10
N ALA A 104 9.89 -6.02 12.36
CA ALA A 104 9.01 -5.16 11.56
C ALA A 104 9.46 -5.02 10.10
N LYS A 105 10.78 -4.85 9.88
CA LYS A 105 11.37 -4.80 8.53
C LYS A 105 11.19 -6.12 7.78
N ASP A 106 11.42 -7.24 8.46
CA ASP A 106 11.26 -8.59 7.89
C ASP A 106 9.80 -8.87 7.53
N ALA A 107 8.85 -8.47 8.39
CA ALA A 107 7.42 -8.59 8.10
C ALA A 107 7.03 -7.85 6.82
N ALA A 108 7.51 -6.61 6.62
CA ALA A 108 7.24 -5.83 5.42
C ALA A 108 7.96 -6.37 4.16
N LYS A 109 9.20 -6.83 4.32
CA LYS A 109 9.98 -7.45 3.24
C LYS A 109 9.34 -8.73 2.73
N ASN A 110 8.77 -9.52 3.64
CA ASN A 110 8.14 -10.80 3.35
C ASN A 110 6.62 -10.70 3.07
N ARG A 111 6.09 -9.51 2.74
CA ARG A 111 4.65 -9.30 2.49
C ARG A 111 4.03 -10.25 1.46
N SER A 112 4.80 -10.67 0.45
CA SER A 112 4.36 -11.63 -0.58
C SER A 112 4.04 -13.02 -0.01
N GLN A 113 4.52 -13.32 1.19
CA GLN A 113 4.26 -14.57 1.88
C GLN A 113 2.78 -14.68 2.32
N LEU A 114 2.07 -13.56 2.48
CA LEU A 114 0.63 -13.59 2.75
C LEU A 114 -0.12 -14.35 1.66
N ARG A 115 0.16 -14.05 0.38
CA ARG A 115 -0.48 -14.73 -0.76
C ARG A 115 -0.30 -16.26 -0.69
N LYS A 116 0.91 -16.70 -0.32
CA LYS A 116 1.23 -18.13 -0.14
C LYS A 116 0.45 -18.72 1.04
N ASN A 117 0.43 -18.04 2.17
CA ASN A 117 -0.24 -18.49 3.39
C ASN A 117 -1.77 -18.52 3.27
N LEU A 118 -2.34 -17.64 2.44
CA LEU A 118 -3.76 -17.61 2.11
C LEU A 118 -4.16 -18.56 0.97
N LYS A 119 -3.18 -19.15 0.27
CA LYS A 119 -3.41 -19.98 -0.92
C LYS A 119 -4.26 -19.24 -1.98
N THR A 120 -3.94 -17.97 -2.22
CA THR A 120 -4.72 -17.09 -3.12
C THR A 120 -4.75 -17.63 -4.55
N LEU A 121 -5.96 -17.70 -5.13
CA LEU A 121 -6.19 -18.24 -6.46
C LEU A 121 -6.05 -17.15 -7.55
N ALA A 122 -6.13 -17.58 -8.82
CA ALA A 122 -6.24 -16.65 -9.94
C ALA A 122 -7.58 -15.90 -9.88
N GLY A 123 -7.56 -14.59 -10.15
CA GLY A 123 -8.73 -13.71 -10.00
C GLY A 123 -8.87 -13.07 -8.62
N ASP A 124 -8.12 -13.56 -7.62
CA ASP A 124 -8.06 -13.00 -6.27
C ASP A 124 -6.69 -12.38 -5.97
N GLU A 125 -6.71 -11.46 -5.01
CA GLU A 125 -5.54 -10.85 -4.40
C GLU A 125 -5.59 -10.99 -2.88
N ALA A 126 -4.43 -11.23 -2.28
CA ALA A 126 -4.27 -11.20 -0.84
C ALA A 126 -4.31 -9.74 -0.37
N HIS A 127 -5.19 -9.45 0.58
CA HIS A 127 -5.35 -8.14 1.17
C HIS A 127 -4.99 -8.22 2.66
N HIS A 128 -4.15 -7.31 3.14
CA HIS A 128 -3.84 -7.18 4.56
C HIS A 128 -4.91 -6.34 5.26
N ALA A 129 -5.45 -6.79 6.40
CA ALA A 129 -6.42 -6.01 7.16
C ALA A 129 -5.79 -4.74 7.77
N LEU A 130 -4.58 -4.86 8.31
CA LEU A 130 -3.73 -3.73 8.65
C LEU A 130 -2.65 -3.61 7.58
N PRO A 131 -2.52 -2.45 6.90
CA PRO A 131 -1.68 -2.33 5.71
C PRO A 131 -0.19 -2.36 6.09
N ILE A 132 0.64 -2.90 5.19
CA ILE A 132 2.11 -2.96 5.39
C ILE A 132 2.73 -1.56 5.58
N SER A 133 2.16 -0.52 4.95
CA SER A 133 2.62 0.87 5.10
C SER A 133 2.55 1.33 6.56
N ALA A 134 1.53 0.92 7.31
CA ALA A 134 1.33 1.29 8.71
C ALA A 134 2.47 0.83 9.62
N ILE A 135 3.23 -0.21 9.23
CA ILE A 135 4.38 -0.70 10.01
C ILE A 135 5.43 0.39 10.18
N GLY A 136 5.68 1.20 9.14
CA GLY A 136 6.67 2.27 9.19
C GLY A 136 6.24 3.47 10.04
N GLU A 137 4.93 3.67 10.18
CA GLU A 137 4.33 4.87 10.75
C GLU A 137 3.82 4.65 12.18
N SER A 138 3.48 3.40 12.55
CA SER A 138 2.84 3.09 13.82
C SER A 138 3.77 2.35 14.79
N LYS A 139 4.10 3.01 15.90
CA LYS A 139 4.80 2.39 17.03
C LYS A 139 4.00 1.23 17.64
N ILE A 140 2.67 1.33 17.67
CA ILE A 140 1.79 0.28 18.19
C ILE A 140 1.90 -0.98 17.33
N TYR A 141 1.91 -0.81 16.01
CA TYR A 141 2.05 -1.94 15.11
C TYR A 141 3.44 -2.58 15.21
N GLN A 142 4.49 -1.76 15.30
CA GLN A 142 5.86 -2.24 15.55
C GLN A 142 5.96 -3.03 16.86
N ASP A 143 5.40 -2.51 17.95
CA ASP A 143 5.41 -3.19 19.25
C ASP A 143 4.64 -4.51 19.25
N ALA A 144 3.53 -4.57 18.50
CA ALA A 144 2.77 -5.80 18.32
C ALA A 144 3.59 -6.87 17.59
N ILE A 145 4.30 -6.49 16.52
CA ILE A 145 5.17 -7.39 15.74
C ILE A 145 6.33 -7.89 16.61
N ASP A 146 6.95 -7.00 17.39
CA ASP A 146 8.06 -7.34 18.30
C ASP A 146 7.71 -8.43 19.32
N VAL A 147 6.44 -8.57 19.67
CA VAL A 147 5.95 -9.60 20.60
C VAL A 147 5.07 -10.66 19.92
N GLY A 148 5.20 -10.81 18.60
CA GLY A 148 4.71 -11.97 17.87
C GLY A 148 3.38 -11.80 17.13
N PHE A 149 2.94 -10.58 16.81
CA PHE A 149 1.85 -10.41 15.85
C PHE A 149 2.29 -10.80 14.43
N GLU A 150 1.61 -11.78 13.84
CA GLU A 150 1.97 -12.32 12.52
C GLU A 150 1.29 -11.56 11.37
N VAL A 151 2.00 -10.62 10.77
CA VAL A 151 1.49 -9.74 9.70
C VAL A 151 1.08 -10.48 8.43
N ASN A 152 1.79 -11.56 8.07
CA ASN A 152 1.65 -12.24 6.77
C ASN A 152 0.86 -13.55 6.87
N THR A 153 -0.05 -13.68 7.82
CA THR A 153 -0.89 -14.87 8.00
C THR A 153 -2.38 -14.50 7.98
N LYS A 154 -3.24 -15.50 8.19
CA LYS A 154 -4.70 -15.30 8.29
C LYS A 154 -5.10 -14.39 9.46
N ALA A 155 -4.20 -14.18 10.43
CA ALA A 155 -4.41 -13.24 11.52
C ALA A 155 -4.52 -11.79 11.02
N ASN A 156 -4.02 -11.48 9.82
CA ASN A 156 -4.03 -10.14 9.23
C ASN A 156 -4.31 -10.15 7.73
N GLY A 157 -4.91 -11.21 7.17
CA GLY A 157 -5.16 -11.23 5.75
C GLY A 157 -6.34 -12.07 5.27
N ILE A 158 -6.88 -11.64 4.14
CA ILE A 158 -8.04 -12.23 3.47
C ILE A 158 -7.85 -12.16 1.95
N ASN A 159 -8.38 -13.15 1.22
CA ASN A 159 -8.45 -13.09 -0.24
C ASN A 159 -9.66 -12.25 -0.66
N LEU A 160 -9.43 -11.27 -1.51
CA LEU A 160 -10.46 -10.42 -2.11
C LEU A 160 -10.38 -10.49 -3.63
N LYS A 161 -11.53 -10.31 -4.29
CA LYS A 161 -11.60 -10.30 -5.74
C LYS A 161 -10.80 -9.12 -6.30
N LYS A 162 -9.88 -9.42 -7.21
CA LYS A 162 -8.98 -8.44 -7.84
C LYS A 162 -9.76 -7.41 -8.64
N PHE A 163 -9.48 -6.13 -8.43
CA PHE A 163 -9.96 -5.08 -9.31
C PHE A 163 -8.85 -4.64 -10.26
N SER A 164 -9.13 -4.64 -11.56
CA SER A 164 -8.24 -4.06 -12.56
C SER A 164 -9.03 -3.56 -13.77
N LYS A 165 -9.07 -2.23 -13.92
CA LYS A 165 -9.71 -1.59 -15.08
C LYS A 165 -9.03 -1.99 -16.39
N SER A 166 -7.71 -2.15 -16.41
CA SER A 166 -6.94 -2.49 -17.61
C SER A 166 -7.12 -3.93 -18.06
N LEU A 167 -7.40 -4.84 -17.13
CA LEU A 167 -7.69 -6.25 -17.40
C LEU A 167 -9.19 -6.53 -17.55
N GLY A 168 -10.04 -5.50 -17.52
CA GLY A 168 -11.50 -5.65 -17.56
C GLY A 168 -12.13 -6.26 -16.30
N LEU A 169 -11.36 -6.37 -15.21
CA LEU A 169 -11.80 -6.90 -13.92
C LEU A 169 -12.44 -5.78 -13.09
N THR A 170 -13.60 -5.27 -13.52
CA THR A 170 -14.24 -4.08 -12.92
C THR A 170 -15.12 -4.40 -11.71
N ASP A 171 -15.46 -5.66 -11.51
CA ASP A 171 -16.29 -6.16 -10.41
C ASP A 171 -15.48 -6.58 -9.17
N GLY A 172 -14.16 -6.35 -9.19
CA GLY A 172 -13.30 -6.52 -8.03
C GLY A 172 -13.47 -5.44 -6.96
N VAL A 173 -13.17 -5.82 -5.72
CA VAL A 173 -13.29 -4.97 -4.53
C VAL A 173 -11.94 -4.52 -3.97
N HIS A 174 -10.87 -5.23 -4.32
CA HIS A 174 -9.50 -4.84 -3.98
C HIS A 174 -8.97 -3.82 -5.01
N ALA A 175 -9.47 -2.58 -4.88
CA ALA A 175 -8.97 -1.41 -5.60
C ALA A 175 -8.12 -0.55 -4.66
N SER A 176 -7.47 0.49 -5.19
CA SER A 176 -6.73 1.47 -4.36
C SER A 176 -7.60 1.97 -3.19
N HIS A 177 -7.04 1.92 -1.98
CA HIS A 177 -7.77 2.18 -0.74
C HIS A 177 -7.08 3.15 0.24
N PRO A 178 -6.83 4.41 -0.15
CA PRO A 178 -6.15 5.41 0.69
C PRO A 178 -6.96 5.87 1.92
N LEU A 179 -8.29 5.93 1.85
CA LEU A 179 -9.14 6.25 3.01
C LEU A 179 -9.10 5.12 4.03
N TYR A 180 -9.19 3.87 3.57
CA TYR A 180 -9.07 2.71 4.44
C TYR A 180 -7.76 2.75 5.23
N ASN A 181 -6.62 2.92 4.54
CA ASN A 181 -5.30 2.98 5.17
C ASN A 181 -5.26 4.08 6.24
N ARG A 182 -5.68 5.30 5.88
CA ARG A 182 -5.71 6.44 6.80
C ARG A 182 -6.52 6.17 8.06
N VAL A 183 -7.66 5.50 7.94
CA VAL A 183 -8.52 5.18 9.08
C VAL A 183 -7.83 4.17 10.01
N ILE A 184 -7.20 3.13 9.45
CA ILE A 184 -6.44 2.15 10.23
C ILE A 184 -5.25 2.82 10.95
N ASP A 185 -4.50 3.66 10.24
CA ASP A 185 -3.38 4.43 10.81
C ASP A 185 -3.87 5.32 11.96
N GLY A 186 -5.01 6.00 11.77
CA GLY A 186 -5.64 6.83 12.79
C GLY A 186 -6.04 6.05 14.05
N MET A 187 -6.55 4.82 13.92
CA MET A 187 -6.90 3.97 15.07
C MET A 187 -5.66 3.53 15.85
N LEU A 188 -4.59 3.14 15.14
CA LEU A 188 -3.32 2.77 15.74
C LEU A 188 -2.68 3.96 16.48
N GLU A 189 -2.69 5.15 15.87
CA GLU A 189 -2.15 6.36 16.48
C GLU A 189 -2.97 6.81 17.69
N ARG A 190 -4.31 6.69 17.61
CA ARG A 190 -5.17 6.99 18.76
C ARG A 190 -4.83 6.11 19.96
N PHE A 191 -4.68 4.80 19.76
CA PHE A 191 -4.25 3.88 20.82
C PHE A 191 -2.86 4.26 21.37
N ARG A 192 -1.94 4.68 20.49
CA ARG A 192 -0.61 5.18 20.91
C ARG A 192 -0.74 6.33 21.89
N VAL A 193 -1.50 7.36 21.52
CA VAL A 193 -1.69 8.57 22.33
C VAL A 193 -2.35 8.23 23.67
N GLU A 194 -3.37 7.38 23.66
CA GLU A 194 -4.14 7.03 24.86
C GLU A 194 -3.37 6.15 25.86
N PHE A 195 -2.48 5.26 25.41
CA PHE A 195 -1.93 4.23 26.30
C PHE A 195 -0.41 4.24 26.49
N THR A 196 0.39 4.71 25.53
CA THR A 196 1.87 4.53 25.61
C THR A 196 2.56 5.36 26.68
N HIS A 197 1.90 6.41 27.17
CA HIS A 197 2.41 7.25 28.25
C HIS A 197 2.14 6.67 29.65
N LEU A 198 1.31 5.63 29.75
CA LEU A 198 0.95 5.03 31.02
C LEU A 198 2.10 4.15 31.54
N PRO A 199 2.41 4.17 32.85
CA PRO A 199 3.47 3.34 33.43
C PRO A 199 3.18 1.84 33.33
N THR A 200 1.92 1.47 33.09
CA THR A 200 1.45 0.09 32.92
C THR A 200 1.50 -0.38 31.46
N TYR A 201 1.89 0.48 30.52
CA TYR A 201 1.95 0.11 29.12
C TYR A 201 2.93 -1.04 28.88
N THR A 202 2.49 -2.03 28.09
CA THR A 202 3.34 -3.13 27.65
C THR A 202 3.15 -3.37 26.16
N LYS A 203 4.18 -3.92 25.48
CA LYS A 203 4.05 -4.35 24.08
C LYS A 203 2.93 -5.39 23.88
N SER A 204 2.62 -6.18 24.92
CA SER A 204 1.49 -7.13 24.90
C SER A 204 0.13 -6.44 24.80
N MET A 205 -0.01 -5.22 25.34
CA MET A 205 -1.22 -4.40 25.13
C MET A 205 -1.33 -3.96 23.67
N ALA A 206 -0.21 -3.56 23.06
CA ALA A 206 -0.16 -3.21 21.64
C ALA A 206 -0.54 -4.40 20.75
N LYS A 207 -0.01 -5.60 21.04
CA LYS A 207 -0.38 -6.84 20.36
C LYS A 207 -1.87 -7.14 20.48
N ASN A 208 -2.44 -7.08 21.69
CA ASN A 208 -3.86 -7.34 21.88
C ASN A 208 -4.74 -6.37 21.08
N PHE A 209 -4.45 -5.07 21.16
CA PHE A 209 -5.19 -4.09 20.37
C PHE A 209 -5.08 -4.36 18.87
N THR A 210 -3.87 -4.65 18.38
CA THR A 210 -3.60 -4.93 16.96
C THR A 210 -4.32 -6.19 16.49
N GLU A 211 -4.36 -7.25 17.31
CA GLU A 211 -5.09 -8.50 17.01
C GLU A 211 -6.61 -8.28 16.97
N GLU A 212 -7.17 -7.53 17.91
CA GLU A 212 -8.59 -7.21 17.94
C GLU A 212 -8.99 -6.30 16.76
N LEU A 213 -8.18 -5.29 16.45
CA LEU A 213 -8.37 -4.43 15.27
C LEU A 213 -8.33 -5.25 13.98
N SER A 214 -7.32 -6.11 13.83
CA SER A 214 -7.20 -6.97 12.67
C SER A 214 -8.39 -7.91 12.53
N THR A 215 -8.77 -8.59 13.62
CA THR A 215 -9.92 -9.51 13.66
C THR A 215 -11.20 -8.78 13.26
N ARG A 216 -11.43 -7.59 13.81
CA ARG A 216 -12.57 -6.76 13.47
C ARG A 216 -12.56 -6.39 11.98
N MET A 217 -11.45 -5.91 11.46
CA MET A 217 -11.37 -5.48 10.07
C MET A 217 -11.48 -6.64 9.09
N LEU A 218 -10.94 -7.81 9.40
CA LEU A 218 -11.13 -9.03 8.61
C LEU A 218 -12.61 -9.42 8.52
N LYS A 219 -13.36 -9.30 9.63
CA LYS A 219 -14.80 -9.53 9.64
C LYS A 219 -15.54 -8.54 8.72
N GLU A 220 -15.20 -7.25 8.78
CA GLU A 220 -15.83 -6.25 7.93
C GLU A 220 -15.45 -6.43 6.45
N LEU A 221 -14.20 -6.77 6.14
CA LEU A 221 -13.76 -7.09 4.78
C LEU A 221 -14.50 -8.30 4.21
N ASP A 222 -14.73 -9.34 5.03
CA ASP A 222 -15.50 -10.50 4.60
C ASP A 222 -16.97 -10.13 4.32
N ILE A 223 -17.63 -9.43 5.26
CA ILE A 223 -19.06 -9.11 5.14
C ILE A 223 -19.32 -8.03 4.09
N LEU A 224 -18.59 -6.92 4.13
CA LEU A 224 -18.88 -5.75 3.30
C LEU A 224 -18.20 -5.85 1.94
N SER A 225 -16.93 -6.22 1.88
CA SER A 225 -16.24 -6.31 0.60
C SER A 225 -16.50 -7.63 -0.11
N LYS A 226 -16.22 -8.76 0.53
CA LYS A 226 -16.28 -10.06 -0.15
C LYS A 226 -17.72 -10.51 -0.44
N GLN A 227 -18.63 -10.36 0.52
CA GLN A 227 -20.02 -10.80 0.34
C GLN A 227 -20.91 -9.75 -0.33
N LYS A 228 -20.75 -8.45 0.01
CA LYS A 228 -21.61 -7.36 -0.52
C LYS A 228 -21.00 -6.57 -1.68
N GLY A 229 -19.75 -6.83 -2.07
CA GLY A 229 -19.13 -6.18 -3.22
C GLY A 229 -18.68 -4.74 -2.99
N ILE A 230 -18.61 -4.27 -1.74
CA ILE A 230 -18.20 -2.91 -1.43
C ILE A 230 -16.67 -2.80 -1.57
N LYS A 231 -16.18 -1.80 -2.29
CA LYS A 231 -14.72 -1.59 -2.42
C LYS A 231 -14.13 -1.30 -1.05
N VAL A 232 -12.90 -1.77 -0.82
CA VAL A 232 -12.22 -1.58 0.48
C VAL A 232 -12.18 -0.11 0.89
N ASP A 233 -11.94 0.81 -0.05
CA ASP A 233 -11.88 2.25 0.24
C ASP A 233 -13.22 2.87 0.63
N ASP A 234 -14.32 2.20 0.29
CA ASP A 234 -15.68 2.66 0.53
C ASP A 234 -16.24 2.15 1.87
N LEU A 235 -15.47 1.34 2.61
CA LEU A 235 -15.93 0.75 3.87
C LEU A 235 -16.30 1.80 4.92
N PHE A 236 -15.52 2.88 5.01
CA PHE A 236 -15.72 3.98 5.96
C PHE A 236 -16.46 5.19 5.35
N ARG A 237 -16.92 5.08 4.10
CA ARG A 237 -17.71 6.14 3.46
C ARG A 237 -19.18 6.00 3.86
N GLN A 238 -19.86 7.13 3.89
CA GLN A 238 -21.28 7.21 4.20
C GLN A 238 -22.09 7.35 2.91
N GLY A 239 -23.19 6.60 2.79
CA GLY A 239 -24.09 6.67 1.64
C GLY A 239 -24.65 5.32 1.20
N GLU A 240 -25.55 5.38 0.23
CA GLU A 240 -26.09 4.19 -0.45
C GLU A 240 -24.95 3.46 -1.20
N GLY A 241 -24.87 2.15 -1.03
CA GLY A 241 -23.81 1.33 -1.63
C GLY A 241 -22.43 1.43 -0.95
N MET A 242 -22.32 2.15 0.18
CA MET A 242 -21.08 2.27 0.95
C MET A 242 -21.06 1.32 2.16
N GLY A 243 -19.89 1.14 2.79
CA GLY A 243 -19.77 0.29 3.98
C GLY A 243 -20.34 0.91 5.25
N ASN A 244 -20.44 2.25 5.30
CA ASN A 244 -21.03 2.99 6.40
C ASN A 244 -20.38 2.71 7.78
N LEU A 245 -19.16 2.18 7.82
CA LEU A 245 -18.43 2.01 9.07
C LEU A 245 -18.09 3.38 9.66
N VAL A 246 -18.33 3.52 10.96
CA VAL A 246 -17.97 4.72 11.72
C VAL A 246 -16.70 4.41 12.51
N PRO A 247 -15.57 5.09 12.22
CA PRO A 247 -14.29 4.80 12.88
C PRO A 247 -14.35 4.81 14.41
N ASP A 248 -15.05 5.79 15.00
CA ASP A 248 -15.19 5.89 16.45
C ASP A 248 -15.95 4.69 17.05
N THR A 249 -17.00 4.22 16.38
CA THR A 249 -17.75 3.05 16.82
C THR A 249 -16.86 1.81 16.79
N VAL A 250 -16.11 1.62 15.70
CA VAL A 250 -15.18 0.50 15.54
C VAL A 250 -14.12 0.50 16.64
N TYR A 251 -13.49 1.64 16.86
CA TYR A 251 -12.44 1.82 17.88
C TYR A 251 -12.97 1.57 19.30
N ASN A 252 -14.11 2.17 19.65
CA ASN A 252 -14.70 2.04 20.98
C ASN A 252 -15.16 0.59 21.27
N GLU A 253 -15.62 -0.14 20.26
CA GLU A 253 -15.95 -1.57 20.41
C GLU A 253 -14.72 -2.42 20.71
N ILE A 254 -13.60 -2.16 20.03
CA ILE A 254 -12.32 -2.82 20.33
C ILE A 254 -11.85 -2.49 21.74
N LEU A 255 -11.94 -1.22 22.15
CA LEU A 255 -11.55 -0.81 23.50
C LEU A 255 -12.42 -1.45 24.60
N LYS A 256 -13.71 -1.70 24.36
CA LYS A 256 -14.54 -2.43 25.32
C LYS A 256 -14.01 -3.84 25.60
N SER A 257 -13.45 -4.52 24.60
CA SER A 257 -12.78 -5.81 24.79
C SER A 257 -11.43 -5.64 25.50
N PHE A 258 -10.68 -4.60 25.14
CA PHE A 258 -9.40 -4.26 25.75
C PHE A 258 -9.51 -4.04 27.27
N TYR A 259 -10.43 -3.19 27.71
CA TYR A 259 -10.66 -2.88 29.14
C TYR A 259 -11.20 -4.05 29.97
N LYS A 260 -11.70 -5.12 29.34
CA LYS A 260 -12.06 -6.34 30.08
C LYS A 260 -10.82 -7.17 30.44
N LYS A 261 -9.70 -6.92 29.76
CA LYS A 261 -8.47 -7.69 29.89
C LYS A 261 -7.38 -6.96 30.68
N TYR A 262 -7.40 -5.63 30.70
CA TYR A 262 -6.42 -4.75 31.34
C TYR A 262 -7.12 -3.72 32.22
#